data_AF-A0A7J4KG79-F1
#
_entry.id   AF-A0A7J4KG79-F1
#
_cell.length_a   1.000
_cell.length_b   1.000
_cell.length_c   1.000
_cell.angle_alpha   90.00
_cell.angle_beta   90.00
_cell.angle_gamma   90.00
#
_symmetry.space_group_name_H-M   'P 1'
#
loop_
_entity.id
_entity.type
_entity.pdbx_description
1 polymer ?
#
loop_
_entity_poly.entity_id
_entity_poly.type
_entity_poly.pdbx_seq_one_letter_code
_entity_poly.pdbx_strand_id
1 'polypeptide(L)'
;MGGEVFQAQVIRNFFDTITGTDRNLTRIYLCVISLAKLRMENPEKISFLVDQIRKSKQQRELSVDILDYMCDAAIQLDQTTVQTAFGVKTIGEVMQDFNGISLDTL
;
A
#
# COMPACT_ATOMS: atom_id res chain seq x y z
N MET A 1 -11.24 -7.09 8.20
CA MET A 1 -11.75 -6.90 6.82
C MET A 1 -11.54 -5.49 6.30
N GLY A 2 -12.32 -4.46 6.66
CA GLY A 2 -12.14 -3.12 6.07
C GLY A 2 -10.75 -2.50 6.28
N GLY A 3 -10.21 -2.57 7.50
CA GLY A 3 -8.91 -1.98 7.84
C GLY A 3 -7.72 -2.58 7.09
N GLU A 4 -7.73 -3.87 6.80
CA GLU A 4 -6.64 -4.56 6.09
C GLU A 4 -6.64 -4.22 4.60
N VAL A 5 -7.81 -4.00 3.99
CA VAL A 5 -7.94 -3.51 2.60
C VAL A 5 -7.30 -2.12 2.48
N PHE A 6 -7.55 -1.23 3.45
CA PHE A 6 -6.91 0.10 3.46
C PHE A 6 -5.39 0.02 3.65
N GLN A 7 -4.91 -0.88 4.52
CA GLN A 7 -3.47 -1.12 4.67
C GLN A 7 -2.84 -1.58 3.34
N ALA A 8 -3.48 -2.52 2.65
CA ALA A 8 -3.04 -3.01 1.35
C ALA A 8 -3.01 -1.90 0.28
N GLN A 9 -4.01 -1.03 0.24
CA GLN A 9 -4.03 0.14 -0.65
C GLN A 9 -2.90 1.13 -0.36
N VAL A 10 -2.64 1.41 0.93
CA VAL A 10 -1.55 2.31 1.34
C VAL A 10 -0.19 1.74 0.96
N ILE A 11 0.01 0.44 1.15
CA ILE A 11 1.21 -0.28 0.76
C ILE A 11 1.41 -0.25 -0.77
N ARG A 12 0.36 -0.50 -1.54
CA ARG A 12 0.40 -0.37 -3.01
C ARG A 12 0.84 1.03 -3.42
N ASN A 13 0.18 2.07 -2.88
CA ASN A 13 0.49 3.46 -3.20
C ASN A 13 1.93 3.83 -2.84
N PHE A 14 2.48 3.26 -1.76
CA PHE A 14 3.88 3.45 -1.40
C PHE A 14 4.81 2.85 -2.44
N PHE A 15 4.60 1.58 -2.82
CA PHE A 15 5.44 0.91 -3.83
C PHE A 15 5.36 1.60 -5.19
N ASP A 16 4.17 2.01 -5.62
CA ASP A 16 3.97 2.81 -6.85
C ASP A 16 4.74 4.14 -6.78
N THR A 17 4.81 4.77 -5.61
CA THR A 17 5.53 6.05 -5.43
C THR A 17 7.05 5.89 -5.47
N ILE A 18 7.61 4.82 -4.90
CA ILE A 18 9.08 4.62 -4.88
C ILE A 18 9.62 4.05 -6.20
N THR A 19 8.79 3.28 -6.92
CA THR A 19 9.14 2.68 -8.22
C THR A 19 8.81 3.59 -9.41
N GLY A 20 7.89 4.55 -9.23
CA GLY A 20 7.53 5.53 -10.24
C GLY A 20 8.62 6.58 -10.52
N THR A 21 8.37 7.38 -11.56
CA THR A 21 9.27 8.45 -12.01
C THR A 21 9.26 9.68 -11.10
N ASP A 22 8.18 9.88 -10.33
CA ASP A 22 8.04 11.00 -9.39
C ASP A 22 8.10 10.48 -7.94
N ARG A 23 9.32 10.32 -7.44
CA ARG A 23 9.61 9.90 -6.06
C ARG A 23 9.31 11.05 -5.09
N ASN A 24 8.03 11.31 -4.87
CA ASN A 24 7.58 12.38 -4.01
C ASN A 24 7.67 11.97 -2.52
N LEU A 25 8.65 12.52 -1.81
CA LEU A 25 8.88 12.25 -0.38
C LEU A 25 7.68 12.59 0.51
N THR A 26 6.86 13.57 0.14
CA THR A 26 5.63 13.90 0.89
C THR A 26 4.61 12.78 0.76
N ARG A 27 4.48 12.17 -0.43
CA ARG A 27 3.59 11.03 -0.65
C ARG A 27 4.10 9.78 0.09
N ILE A 28 5.41 9.53 0.05
CA ILE A 28 6.07 8.47 0.84
C ILE A 28 5.77 8.67 2.34
N TYR A 29 5.94 9.88 2.85
CA TYR A 29 5.63 10.23 4.23
C TYR A 29 4.18 9.92 4.59
N LEU A 30 3.24 10.37 3.76
CA LEU A 30 1.81 10.13 3.99
C LEU A 30 1.49 8.64 4.01
N CYS A 31 2.07 7.83 3.12
CA CYS A 31 1.87 6.39 3.10
C CYS A 31 2.37 5.73 4.39
N VAL A 32 3.61 6.01 4.81
CA VAL A 32 4.21 5.39 5.99
C VAL A 32 3.45 5.74 7.26
N ILE A 33 3.10 7.01 7.45
CA ILE A 33 2.39 7.45 8.66
C ILE A 33 0.94 6.97 8.68
N SER A 34 0.27 6.94 7.51
CA SER A 34 -1.09 6.39 7.43
C SER A 34 -1.09 4.90 7.77
N LEU A 35 -0.12 4.13 7.27
CA LEU A 35 0.01 2.72 7.59
C LEU A 35 0.30 2.50 9.08
N ALA A 36 1.23 3.25 9.66
CA ALA A 36 1.57 3.17 11.09
C ALA A 36 0.36 3.47 11.99
N LYS A 37 -0.48 4.44 11.59
CA LYS A 37 -1.73 4.73 12.30
C LYS A 37 -2.77 3.62 12.13
N LEU A 38 -2.94 3.07 10.92
CA LEU A 38 -3.87 1.95 10.66
C LEU A 38 -3.49 0.68 11.44
N ARG A 39 -2.20 0.49 11.70
CA ARG A 39 -1.66 -0.63 12.48
C ARG A 39 -1.60 -0.34 13.98
N MET A 40 -2.04 0.84 14.42
CA MET A 40 -1.99 1.28 15.81
C MET A 40 -0.58 1.11 16.44
N GLU A 41 0.45 1.48 15.68
CA GLU A 41 1.84 1.40 16.16
C GLU A 41 2.07 2.34 17.36
N ASN A 42 3.02 1.95 18.21
CA ASN A 42 3.39 2.76 19.37
C ASN A 42 3.88 4.16 18.95
N PRO A 43 3.59 5.22 19.74
CA PRO A 43 3.99 6.59 19.43
C PRO A 43 5.51 6.74 19.21
N GLU A 44 6.32 5.98 19.94
CA GLU A 44 7.79 5.97 19.79
C GLU A 44 8.21 5.49 18.40
N LYS A 45 7.57 4.45 17.89
CA LYS A 45 7.84 3.89 16.57
C LYS A 45 7.39 4.85 15.46
N ILE A 46 6.26 5.52 15.65
CA ILE A 46 5.83 6.60 14.73
C ILE A 46 6.87 7.72 14.70
N SER A 47 7.36 8.17 15.87
CA SER A 47 8.41 9.20 15.93
C SER A 47 9.68 8.77 15.20
N PHE A 48 10.12 7.52 15.41
CA PHE A 48 11.26 6.96 14.71
C PHE A 48 11.08 6.98 13.18
N LEU A 49 9.93 6.54 12.67
CA LEU A 49 9.63 6.55 11.23
C LEU A 49 9.64 7.98 10.67
N VAL A 50 9.10 8.96 11.40
CA VAL A 50 9.14 10.38 11.01
C VAL A 50 10.59 10.88 10.90
N ASP A 51 11.42 10.55 11.88
CA ASP A 51 12.83 10.94 11.87
C ASP A 51 13.61 10.30 10.73
N GLN A 52 13.36 9.03 10.42
CA GLN A 52 13.95 8.33 9.28
C GLN A 52 13.56 8.97 7.95
N ILE A 53 12.30 9.36 7.78
CA ILE A 53 11.85 10.09 6.59
C ILE A 53 12.51 11.48 6.50
N ARG A 54 12.69 12.15 7.64
CA ARG A 54 13.37 13.46 7.69
C ARG A 54 14.83 13.35 7.25
N LYS A 55 15.55 12.32 7.73
CA LYS A 55 16.91 12.01 7.28
C LYS A 55 16.95 11.65 5.81
N SER A 56 15.98 10.85 5.35
CA SER A 56 15.85 10.46 3.94
C SER A 56 15.70 11.68 3.03
N LYS A 57 14.95 12.69 3.47
CA LYS A 57 14.81 13.96 2.75
C LYS A 57 16.11 14.78 2.68
N GLN A 58 16.94 14.72 3.72
CA GLN A 58 18.23 15.41 3.75
C GLN A 58 19.27 14.72 2.85
N GLN A 59 19.32 13.38 2.91
CA GLN A 59 20.28 12.56 2.17
C GLN A 59 19.86 12.30 0.72
N ARG A 60 18.59 12.58 0.37
CA ARG A 60 17.96 12.26 -0.93
C ARG A 60 17.93 10.75 -1.24
N GLU A 61 18.04 9.94 -0.21
CA GLU A 61 17.99 8.48 -0.28
C GLU A 61 16.97 7.97 0.73
N LEU A 62 16.16 6.98 0.34
CA LEU A 62 15.16 6.42 1.23
C LEU A 62 15.84 5.49 2.23
N SER A 63 15.61 5.72 3.52
CA SER A 63 16.14 4.87 4.58
C SER A 63 15.64 3.43 4.44
N VAL A 64 16.55 2.47 4.62
CA VAL A 64 16.25 1.03 4.60
C VAL A 64 15.23 0.69 5.69
N ASP A 65 15.27 1.36 6.83
CA ASP A 65 14.30 1.18 7.93
C ASP A 65 12.85 1.42 7.47
N ILE A 66 12.63 2.35 6.53
CA ILE A 66 11.31 2.63 5.96
C ILE A 66 10.87 1.52 5.02
N LEU A 67 11.80 1.00 4.21
CA LEU A 67 11.52 -0.11 3.31
C LEU A 67 11.19 -1.38 4.09
N ASP A 68 11.99 -1.71 5.10
CA ASP A 68 11.79 -2.87 5.97
C ASP A 68 10.42 -2.79 6.66
N TYR A 69 10.08 -1.64 7.24
CA TYR A 69 8.78 -1.44 7.87
C TYR A 69 7.60 -1.69 6.91
N MET A 70 7.69 -1.18 5.68
CA MET A 70 6.62 -1.33 4.69
C MET A 70 6.53 -2.76 4.15
N CYS A 71 7.67 -3.43 3.95
CA CYS A 71 7.74 -4.83 3.55
C CYS A 71 7.18 -5.76 4.64
N ASP A 72 7.57 -5.55 5.90
CA ASP A 72 7.06 -6.32 7.04
C ASP A 72 5.55 -6.20 7.16
N ALA A 73 5.02 -4.99 7.00
CA ALA A 73 3.58 -4.76 7.01
C ALA A 73 2.89 -5.45 5.82
N ALA A 74 3.53 -5.51 4.65
CA ALA A 74 2.99 -6.20 3.47
C ALA A 74 2.97 -7.73 3.64
N ILE A 75 4.00 -8.31 4.23
CA ILE A 75 4.09 -9.77 4.48
C ILE A 75 2.97 -10.25 5.41
N GLN A 76 2.51 -9.39 6.32
CA GLN A 76 1.47 -9.72 7.28
C GLN A 76 0.04 -9.60 6.73
N LEU A 77 -0.12 -9.12 5.49
CA LEU A 77 -1.44 -9.00 4.88
C LEU A 77 -1.90 -10.33 4.27
N ASP A 78 -3.19 -10.61 4.44
CA ASP A 78 -3.84 -11.75 3.80
C ASP A 78 -3.90 -11.58 2.27
N GLN A 79 -3.62 -12.66 1.55
CA GLN A 79 -3.53 -12.65 0.08
C GLN A 79 -4.87 -12.29 -0.59
N THR A 80 -5.99 -12.70 -0.01
CA THR A 80 -7.35 -12.35 -0.49
C THR A 80 -7.59 -10.86 -0.38
N THR A 81 -7.17 -10.28 0.75
CA THR A 81 -7.28 -8.85 1.02
C THR A 81 -6.42 -8.02 0.06
N VAL A 82 -5.22 -8.50 -0.25
CA VAL A 82 -4.34 -7.90 -1.27
C VAL A 82 -5.00 -7.96 -2.65
N GLN A 83 -5.54 -9.11 -3.07
CA GLN A 83 -6.22 -9.22 -4.36
C GLN A 83 -7.40 -8.24 -4.49
N THR A 84 -8.23 -8.12 -3.45
CA THR A 84 -9.33 -7.15 -3.41
C THR A 84 -8.82 -5.70 -3.47
N ALA A 85 -7.82 -5.33 -2.68
CA ALA A 85 -7.26 -3.98 -2.65
C ALA A 85 -6.55 -3.59 -3.96
N PHE A 86 -5.99 -4.57 -4.66
CA PHE A 86 -5.29 -4.36 -5.93
C PHE A 86 -6.26 -4.39 -7.13
N GLY A 87 -7.53 -4.75 -6.93
CA GLY A 87 -8.53 -4.89 -7.97
C GLY A 87 -8.32 -6.13 -8.84
N VAL A 88 -7.58 -7.12 -8.34
CA VAL A 88 -7.35 -8.39 -9.02
C VAL A 88 -8.64 -9.19 -8.93
N LYS A 89 -9.44 -9.14 -9.99
CA LYS A 89 -10.58 -10.04 -10.15
C LYS A 89 -10.04 -11.45 -10.38
N THR A 90 -10.56 -12.42 -9.62
CA THR A 90 -10.25 -13.83 -9.89
C THR A 90 -10.85 -14.24 -11.24
N ILE A 91 -10.23 -15.18 -11.96
CA ILE A 91 -10.69 -15.62 -13.29
C ILE A 91 -12.18 -16.04 -13.25
N GLY A 92 -12.65 -16.60 -12.13
CA GLY A 92 -14.06 -16.94 -11.92
C GLY A 92 -15.00 -15.73 -11.88
N GLU A 93 -14.59 -14.60 -11.30
CA GLU A 93 -15.37 -13.35 -11.29
C GLU A 93 -15.40 -12.69 -12.67
N VAL A 94 -14.29 -12.78 -13.42
CA VAL A 94 -14.24 -12.32 -14.82
C VAL A 94 -15.17 -13.16 -15.71
N MET A 95 -15.26 -14.47 -15.50
CA MET A 95 -16.19 -15.34 -16.23
C MET A 95 -17.67 -15.01 -15.94
N GLN A 96 -18.02 -14.59 -14.71
CA GLN A 96 -19.37 -14.13 -14.40
C GLN A 96 -19.71 -12.80 -15.09
N ASP A 97 -18.76 -11.86 -15.17
CA ASP A 97 -18.94 -10.60 -15.91
C ASP A 97 -19.12 -10.85 -17.43
N PHE A 98 -18.44 -11.84 -18.01
CA PHE A 98 -18.61 -12.21 -19.43
C PHE A 98 -19.94 -12.90 -19.72
N ASN A 99 -20.48 -13.70 -18.79
CA ASN A 99 -21.81 -14.30 -18.93
C ASN A 99 -22.97 -13.31 -18.68
N GLY A 100 -22.69 -12.12 -18.14
CA GLY A 100 -23.67 -11.06 -17.89
C GLY A 100 -23.86 -10.08 -19.06
N ILE A 101 -23.03 -10.14 -20.09
CA ILE A 101 -23.22 -9.35 -21.32
C ILE A 101 -24.23 -10.09 -22.19
N SER A 102 -25.53 -9.86 -21.93
CA SER A 102 -26.59 -10.28 -22.85
C SER A 102 -26.30 -9.72 -24.24
N LEU A 103 -26.11 -10.62 -25.19
CA LEU A 103 -26.03 -10.42 -26.64
C LEU A 103 -27.37 -9.95 -27.26
N ASP A 104 -28.24 -9.31 -26.48
CA ASP A 104 -29.61 -8.97 -26.85
C ASP A 104 -29.75 -7.46 -27.16
N THR A 105 -28.77 -6.93 -27.89
CA THR A 105 -28.86 -5.60 -28.50
C THR A 105 -28.05 -5.58 -29.80
N LEU A 106 -28.62 -6.20 -30.84
CA LEU A 106 -28.23 -6.02 -32.24
C LEU A 106 -29.48 -5.84 -33.09
#